data_AF-A0A0F9AAU0-F1
#
_entry.id   AF-A0A0F9AAU0-F1
#
_cell.length_a   1.000
_cell.length_b   1.000
_cell.length_c   1.000
_cell.angle_alpha   90.00
_cell.angle_beta   90.00
_cell.angle_gamma   90.00
#
_symmetry.space_group_name_H-M   'P 1'
#
loop_
_entity.id
_entity.type
_entity.pdbx_description
1 polymer ?
#
loop_
_entity_poly.entity_id
_entity_poly.type
_entity_poly.pdbx_seq_one_letter_code
_entity_poly.pdbx_strand_id
1 'polypeptide(L)'
;MLGLPPVAGNDILIPYEWVIAAINADLIPLDDDPEVAGIDVGAGGDPTIYLRLRGPKVFPIESNNSAHSLVVKDWLMGKLFKYEPKTAMIDNIGIGWGVTGELQKEFRNSATSVVGVNVGIRADDGKFFQIRDKLAWRVRERFEMGNITIPDDPLLIGECTTMKYTDVHMGRLTKVESK
;
A
#
# COMPACT_ATOMS: atom_id res chain seq x y z
N MET A 1 37.21 12.53 25.21
CA MET A 1 36.44 12.40 23.95
C MET A 1 35.03 12.86 24.24
N LEU A 2 34.62 14.00 23.69
CA LEU A 2 33.22 14.46 23.77
C LEU A 2 32.43 13.61 22.78
N GLY A 3 31.53 12.76 23.29
CA GLY A 3 30.57 12.06 22.45
C GLY A 3 29.64 13.09 21.84
N LEU A 4 29.62 13.19 20.51
CA LEU A 4 28.56 13.95 19.85
C LEU A 4 27.22 13.34 20.27
N PRO A 5 26.24 14.15 20.70
CA PRO A 5 24.90 13.64 20.93
C PRO A 5 24.44 12.92 19.65
N PRO A 6 23.70 11.80 19.75
CA PRO A 6 23.18 11.13 18.58
C PRO A 6 22.41 12.16 17.75
N VAL A 7 22.77 12.31 16.48
CA VAL A 7 21.93 13.03 15.54
C VAL A 7 20.64 12.23 15.50
N ALA A 8 19.59 12.74 16.14
CA ALA A 8 18.26 12.21 15.99
C ALA A 8 17.87 12.44 14.51
N GLY A 9 18.21 11.46 13.67
CA GLY A 9 17.80 11.45 12.28
C GLY A 9 16.27 11.38 12.26
N ASN A 10 15.66 12.22 11.44
CA ASN A 10 14.23 12.18 11.18
C ASN A 10 13.92 10.84 10.47
N ASP A 11 13.71 9.78 11.25
CA ASP A 11 13.55 8.39 10.80
C ASP A 11 12.18 8.12 10.16
N ILE A 12 11.38 9.17 9.99
CA ILE A 12 10.08 9.15 9.34
C ILE A 12 10.28 8.93 7.83
N LEU A 13 9.62 7.91 7.29
CA LEU A 13 9.69 7.57 5.87
C LEU A 13 8.97 8.60 5.00
N ILE A 14 7.77 9.04 5.41
CA ILE A 14 6.95 10.02 4.68
C ILE A 14 6.64 11.19 5.62
N PRO A 15 7.36 12.32 5.50
CA PRO A 15 7.12 13.51 6.30
C PRO A 15 5.69 14.06 6.18
N TYR A 16 5.18 14.62 7.28
CA TYR A 16 3.80 15.15 7.35
C TYR A 16 3.52 16.21 6.29
N GLU A 17 4.49 17.09 6.02
CA GLU A 17 4.38 18.13 5.01
C GLU A 17 4.19 17.57 3.59
N TRP A 18 4.77 16.39 3.27
CA TRP A 18 4.56 15.75 1.97
C TRP A 18 3.16 15.15 1.87
N VAL A 19 2.65 14.60 2.97
CA VAL A 19 1.27 14.08 3.04
C VAL A 19 0.26 15.21 2.82
N ILE A 20 0.44 16.35 3.49
CA ILE A 20 -0.43 17.53 3.31
C ILE A 20 -0.30 18.10 1.89
N ALA A 21 0.90 18.12 1.31
CA ALA A 21 1.08 18.53 -0.08
C ALA A 21 0.31 17.60 -1.05
N ALA A 22 0.36 16.29 -0.84
CA ALA A 22 -0.38 15.32 -1.66
C ALA A 22 -1.90 15.47 -1.55
N ILE A 23 -2.44 15.78 -0.37
CA ILE A 23 -3.89 16.06 -0.19
C ILE A 23 -4.32 17.28 -1.00
N ASN A 24 -3.50 18.33 -1.02
CA ASN A 24 -3.80 19.59 -1.72
C ASN A 24 -3.38 19.59 -3.20
N ALA A 25 -2.74 18.51 -3.68
CA ALA A 25 -2.26 18.42 -5.05
C ALA A 25 -3.42 18.24 -6.03
N ASP A 26 -3.53 19.12 -7.02
CA ASP A 26 -4.49 19.03 -8.11
C ASP A 26 -3.94 18.16 -9.25
N LEU A 27 -3.85 16.85 -9.00
CA LEU A 27 -3.39 15.87 -9.98
C LEU A 27 -4.58 15.11 -10.56
N ILE A 28 -4.76 15.26 -11.87
CA ILE A 28 -5.88 14.68 -12.60
C ILE A 28 -5.36 13.47 -13.41
N PRO A 29 -5.99 12.28 -13.29
CA PRO A 29 -5.66 11.14 -14.13
C PRO A 29 -5.93 11.40 -15.60
N LEU A 30 -5.15 10.77 -16.47
CA LEU A 30 -5.42 10.74 -17.90
C LEU A 30 -6.56 9.76 -18.21
N ASP A 31 -7.20 9.94 -19.36
CA ASP A 31 -8.30 9.09 -19.80
C ASP A 31 -7.87 7.64 -20.01
N ASP A 32 -6.62 7.40 -20.39
CA ASP A 32 -6.05 6.07 -20.63
C ASP A 32 -5.28 5.51 -19.42
N ASP A 33 -5.17 6.25 -18.32
CA ASP A 33 -4.59 5.73 -17.08
C ASP A 33 -5.42 4.54 -16.58
N PRO A 34 -4.82 3.34 -16.41
CA PRO A 34 -5.55 2.20 -15.90
C PRO A 34 -5.85 2.38 -14.41
N GLU A 35 -7.01 1.92 -13.98
CA GLU A 35 -7.29 1.78 -12.56
C GLU A 35 -6.63 0.50 -12.03
N VAL A 36 -5.96 0.61 -10.89
CA VAL A 36 -5.36 -0.52 -10.16
C VAL A 36 -5.85 -0.52 -8.72
N ALA A 37 -5.98 -1.70 -8.13
CA ALA A 37 -6.41 -1.86 -6.74
C ALA A 37 -5.32 -2.54 -5.90
N GLY A 38 -5.14 -2.03 -4.68
CA GLY A 38 -4.39 -2.67 -3.60
C GLY A 38 -5.35 -3.13 -2.51
N ILE A 39 -5.22 -4.37 -2.07
CA ILE A 39 -6.12 -5.00 -1.11
C ILE A 39 -5.29 -5.61 0.02
N ASP A 40 -5.61 -5.21 1.26
CA ASP A 40 -5.07 -5.80 2.48
C ASP A 40 -6.21 -6.48 3.25
N VAL A 41 -6.05 -7.77 3.57
CA VAL A 41 -7.12 -8.60 4.14
C VAL A 41 -6.87 -8.85 5.62
N GLY A 42 -7.56 -8.10 6.48
CA GLY A 42 -7.46 -8.24 7.93
C GLY A 42 -8.39 -9.28 8.56
N ALA A 43 -9.52 -9.62 7.90
CA ALA A 43 -10.42 -10.73 8.23
C ALA A 43 -10.72 -10.94 9.74
N GLY A 44 -10.95 -9.86 10.49
CA GLY A 44 -11.40 -9.90 11.89
C GLY A 44 -10.35 -9.54 12.94
N GLY A 45 -9.08 -9.39 12.55
CA GLY A 45 -8.08 -8.71 13.37
C GLY A 45 -8.10 -7.22 13.07
N ASP A 46 -7.67 -6.87 11.86
CA ASP A 46 -7.72 -5.51 11.32
C ASP A 46 -8.84 -5.39 10.25
N PRO A 47 -9.26 -4.16 9.90
CA PRO A 47 -10.10 -3.91 8.74
C PRO A 47 -9.49 -4.52 7.46
N THR A 48 -10.34 -5.13 6.63
CA THR A 48 -9.96 -5.34 5.22
C THR A 48 -10.02 -4.00 4.52
N ILE A 49 -8.95 -3.66 3.79
CA ILE A 49 -8.81 -2.40 3.06
C ILE A 49 -8.89 -2.65 1.55
N TYR A 50 -9.67 -1.81 0.86
CA TYR A 50 -9.70 -1.70 -0.59
C TYR A 50 -9.28 -0.29 -0.98
N LEU A 51 -8.09 -0.17 -1.58
CA LEU A 51 -7.56 1.06 -2.12
C LEU A 51 -7.53 0.96 -3.64
N ARG A 52 -7.94 2.02 -4.33
CA ARG A 52 -7.84 2.11 -5.79
C ARG A 52 -7.11 3.38 -6.22
N LEU A 53 -6.30 3.25 -7.25
CA LEU A 53 -5.44 4.29 -7.81
C LEU A 53 -5.68 4.35 -9.33
N ARG A 54 -5.82 5.55 -9.89
CA ARG A 54 -5.76 5.79 -11.34
C ARG A 54 -4.76 6.89 -11.62
N GLY A 55 -3.70 6.59 -12.38
CA GLY A 55 -2.59 7.51 -12.58
C GLY A 55 -1.97 7.96 -11.25
N PRO A 56 -1.94 9.27 -10.94
CA PRO A 56 -1.44 9.80 -9.67
C PRO A 56 -2.48 9.81 -8.54
N LYS A 57 -3.77 9.53 -8.83
CA LYS A 57 -4.87 9.79 -7.90
C LYS A 57 -5.29 8.55 -7.12
N VAL A 58 -5.14 8.61 -5.81
CA VAL A 58 -5.75 7.67 -4.87
C VAL A 58 -7.17 8.14 -4.59
N PHE A 59 -8.13 7.22 -4.70
CA PHE A 59 -9.53 7.50 -4.39
C PHE A 59 -9.85 7.20 -2.92
N PRO A 60 -11.01 7.65 -2.40
CA PRO A 60 -11.42 7.33 -1.03
C PRO A 60 -11.28 5.84 -0.72
N ILE A 61 -10.63 5.56 0.41
CA ILE A 61 -10.37 4.20 0.88
C ILE A 61 -11.67 3.59 1.39
N GLU A 62 -11.92 2.35 1.01
CA GLU A 62 -13.09 1.61 1.48
C GLU A 62 -12.63 0.44 2.36
N SER A 63 -13.39 0.14 3.42
CA SER A 63 -13.03 -0.89 4.38
C SER A 63 -14.18 -1.80 4.79
N ASN A 64 -13.84 -2.97 5.33
CA ASN A 64 -14.77 -3.95 5.88
C ASN A 64 -14.16 -4.68 7.09
N ASN A 65 -14.85 -4.65 8.24
CA ASN A 65 -14.35 -5.19 9.51
C ASN A 65 -14.87 -6.60 9.83
N SER A 66 -15.48 -7.29 8.87
CA SER A 66 -15.99 -8.64 9.08
C SER A 66 -14.86 -9.65 9.35
N ALA A 67 -15.04 -10.47 10.38
CA ALA A 67 -14.20 -11.64 10.65
C ALA A 67 -14.52 -12.83 9.73
N HIS A 68 -15.61 -12.77 8.97
CA HIS A 68 -16.04 -13.86 8.10
C HIS A 68 -15.47 -13.68 6.69
N SER A 69 -14.61 -14.61 6.29
CA SER A 69 -13.92 -14.60 4.99
C SER A 69 -14.87 -14.55 3.79
N LEU A 70 -16.03 -15.21 3.85
CA LEU A 70 -17.04 -15.16 2.79
C LEU A 70 -17.65 -13.75 2.63
N VAL A 71 -17.92 -13.08 3.75
CA VAL A 71 -18.43 -11.69 3.72
C VAL A 71 -17.39 -10.74 3.13
N VAL A 72 -16.12 -10.91 3.50
CA VAL A 72 -15.01 -10.14 2.94
C VAL A 72 -14.85 -10.41 1.44
N LYS A 73 -14.91 -11.68 1.03
CA LYS A 73 -14.84 -12.11 -0.37
C LYS A 73 -15.95 -11.46 -1.20
N ASP A 74 -17.20 -11.59 -0.77
CA ASP A 74 -18.36 -11.07 -1.52
C ASP A 74 -18.32 -9.53 -1.58
N TRP A 75 -17.87 -8.87 -0.52
CA TRP A 75 -17.64 -7.42 -0.52
C TRP A 75 -16.56 -7.02 -1.54
N LEU A 76 -15.41 -7.70 -1.55
CA LEU A 76 -14.33 -7.45 -2.53
C LEU A 76 -14.79 -7.74 -3.97
N MET A 77 -15.53 -8.81 -4.20
CA MET A 77 -16.14 -9.08 -5.52
C MET A 77 -16.99 -7.90 -5.98
N GLY A 78 -17.85 -7.38 -5.09
CA GLY A 78 -18.66 -6.19 -5.38
C GLY A 78 -17.82 -4.97 -5.77
N LYS A 79 -16.68 -4.75 -5.12
CA LYS A 79 -15.74 -3.66 -5.49
C LYS A 79 -15.10 -3.90 -6.85
N LEU A 80 -14.60 -5.11 -7.10
CA LEU A 80 -13.95 -5.47 -8.36
C LEU A 80 -14.91 -5.37 -9.56
N PHE A 81 -16.18 -5.78 -9.42
CA PHE A 81 -17.18 -5.59 -10.47
C PHE A 81 -17.61 -4.13 -10.65
N LYS A 82 -17.64 -3.35 -9.58
CA LYS A 82 -18.03 -1.94 -9.64
C LYS A 82 -16.98 -1.08 -10.34
N TYR A 83 -15.71 -1.32 -10.05
CA TYR A 83 -14.61 -0.45 -10.48
C TYR A 83 -13.80 -1.04 -11.63
N GLU A 84 -13.92 -2.34 -11.90
CA GLU A 84 -13.24 -3.05 -12.99
C GLU A 84 -11.75 -2.68 -13.13
N PRO A 85 -10.95 -2.70 -12.03
CA PRO A 85 -9.55 -2.33 -12.12
C PRO A 85 -8.84 -3.29 -13.08
N LYS A 86 -7.87 -2.78 -13.84
CA LYS A 86 -7.03 -3.62 -14.71
C LYS A 86 -6.29 -4.69 -13.91
N THR A 87 -5.86 -4.35 -12.70
CA THR A 87 -5.17 -5.27 -11.80
C THR A 87 -5.55 -5.01 -10.36
N ALA A 88 -5.86 -6.07 -9.62
CA ALA A 88 -6.07 -6.07 -8.19
C ALA A 88 -4.97 -6.89 -7.51
N MET A 89 -4.15 -6.23 -6.69
CA MET A 89 -3.04 -6.82 -5.96
C MET A 89 -3.46 -7.07 -4.52
N ILE A 90 -3.32 -8.30 -4.04
CA ILE A 90 -3.75 -8.71 -2.69
C ILE A 90 -2.54 -9.20 -1.90
N ASP A 91 -2.28 -8.64 -0.72
CA ASP A 91 -1.26 -9.19 0.18
C ASP A 91 -1.74 -10.57 0.71
N ASN A 92 -1.00 -11.63 0.35
CA ASN A 92 -1.44 -13.01 0.54
C ASN A 92 -0.68 -13.78 1.63
N ILE A 93 0.15 -13.11 2.45
CA ILE A 93 0.96 -13.76 3.48
C ILE A 93 0.10 -14.27 4.66
N GLY A 94 -1.04 -13.64 4.91
CA GLY A 94 -1.95 -13.96 6.03
C GLY A 94 -3.27 -14.64 5.62
N ILE A 95 -4.35 -14.23 6.30
CA ILE A 95 -5.71 -14.75 6.08
C ILE A 95 -6.20 -14.48 4.63
N GLY A 96 -5.59 -13.52 3.95
CA GLY A 96 -5.86 -13.15 2.56
C GLY A 96 -5.66 -14.25 1.53
N TRP A 97 -4.89 -15.32 1.82
CA TRP A 97 -4.62 -16.37 0.81
C TRP A 97 -5.89 -17.07 0.31
N GLY A 98 -6.80 -17.45 1.21
CA GLY A 98 -8.04 -18.13 0.84
C GLY A 98 -8.99 -17.22 0.04
N VAL A 99 -9.13 -15.97 0.47
CA VAL A 99 -9.92 -14.95 -0.24
C VAL A 99 -9.32 -14.68 -1.63
N THR A 100 -7.99 -14.59 -1.72
CA THR A 100 -7.28 -14.40 -2.99
C THR A 100 -7.55 -15.54 -3.97
N GLY A 101 -7.46 -16.80 -3.53
CA GLY A 101 -7.69 -17.95 -4.39
C GLY A 101 -9.11 -18.00 -4.97
N GLU A 102 -10.12 -17.69 -4.14
CA GLU A 102 -11.51 -17.61 -4.60
C GLU A 102 -11.71 -16.46 -5.59
N LEU A 103 -11.17 -15.27 -5.32
CA LEU A 103 -11.24 -14.15 -6.26
C LEU A 103 -10.54 -14.46 -7.59
N GLN A 104 -9.37 -15.11 -7.57
CA GLN A 104 -8.68 -15.54 -8.78
C GLN A 104 -9.49 -16.53 -9.61
N LYS A 105 -10.25 -17.40 -8.96
CA LYS A 105 -11.15 -18.34 -9.65
C LYS A 105 -12.31 -17.62 -10.31
N GLU A 106 -12.98 -16.72 -9.58
CA GLU A 106 -14.13 -15.95 -10.09
C GLU A 106 -13.73 -15.01 -11.24
N PHE A 107 -12.55 -14.39 -11.17
CA PHE A 107 -12.07 -13.41 -12.15
C PHE A 107 -11.19 -14.01 -13.26
N ARG A 108 -11.03 -15.33 -13.34
CA ARG A 108 -10.14 -16.00 -14.32
C ARG A 108 -10.38 -15.58 -15.77
N ASN A 109 -11.64 -15.29 -16.14
CA ASN A 109 -12.04 -14.90 -17.49
C ASN A 109 -12.52 -13.43 -17.55
N SER A 110 -12.18 -12.62 -16.55
CA SER A 110 -12.50 -11.19 -16.50
C SER A 110 -11.37 -10.33 -17.09
N ALA A 111 -11.67 -9.08 -17.41
CA ALA A 111 -10.66 -8.07 -17.74
C ALA A 111 -9.79 -7.70 -16.53
N THR A 112 -10.32 -7.85 -15.31
CA THR A 112 -9.57 -7.62 -14.07
C THR A 112 -8.64 -8.80 -13.76
N SER A 113 -7.34 -8.54 -13.72
CA SER A 113 -6.35 -9.51 -13.26
C SER A 113 -6.21 -9.47 -11.74
N VAL A 114 -6.48 -10.58 -11.05
CA VAL A 114 -6.31 -10.72 -9.59
C VAL A 114 -4.97 -11.40 -9.28
N VAL A 115 -4.11 -10.71 -8.54
CA VAL A 115 -2.73 -11.15 -8.27
C VAL A 115 -2.48 -11.17 -6.76
N GLY A 116 -2.12 -12.33 -6.23
CA GLY A 116 -1.57 -12.44 -4.88
C GLY A 116 -0.10 -11.99 -4.87
N VAL A 117 0.25 -11.12 -3.93
CA VAL A 117 1.60 -10.58 -3.75
C VAL A 117 2.12 -10.98 -2.38
N ASN A 118 3.25 -11.66 -2.34
CA ASN A 118 3.98 -11.92 -1.11
C ASN A 118 5.06 -10.84 -0.93
N VAL A 119 4.75 -9.80 -0.15
CA VAL A 119 5.65 -8.68 0.11
C VAL A 119 6.75 -8.99 1.14
N GLY A 120 6.68 -10.13 1.82
CA GLY A 120 7.63 -10.56 2.86
C GLY A 120 8.85 -11.31 2.32
N ILE A 121 8.90 -11.58 1.01
CA ILE A 121 10.08 -12.18 0.39
C ILE A 121 11.23 -11.17 0.28
N ARG A 122 12.46 -11.68 0.26
CA ARG A 122 13.69 -10.88 0.11
C ARG A 122 13.66 -10.09 -1.20
N ALA A 123 14.08 -8.82 -1.16
CA ALA A 123 14.27 -8.04 -2.38
C ALA A 123 15.53 -8.49 -3.13
N ASP A 124 15.48 -8.39 -4.45
CA ASP A 124 16.48 -8.87 -5.40
C ASP A 124 17.59 -7.85 -5.74
N ASP A 125 17.40 -6.59 -5.35
CA ASP A 125 18.28 -5.47 -5.71
C ASP A 125 19.44 -5.23 -4.73
N GLY A 126 19.49 -5.96 -3.62
CA GLY A 126 20.51 -5.77 -2.60
C GLY A 126 20.46 -4.40 -1.92
N LYS A 127 19.38 -3.63 -2.10
CA LYS A 127 19.14 -2.35 -1.43
C LYS A 127 18.13 -2.50 -0.30
N PHE A 128 17.07 -3.29 -0.50
CA PHE A 128 15.98 -3.44 0.47
C PHE A 128 15.98 -4.83 1.12
N PHE A 129 15.50 -4.93 2.37
CA PHE A 129 15.47 -6.21 3.09
C PHE A 129 14.41 -7.15 2.49
N GLN A 130 13.21 -6.64 2.25
CA GLN A 130 12.10 -7.37 1.62
C GLN A 130 11.34 -6.51 0.60
N ILE A 131 10.46 -7.14 -0.18
CA ILE A 131 9.63 -6.45 -1.19
C ILE A 131 8.78 -5.34 -0.57
N ARG A 132 8.26 -5.52 0.65
CA ARG A 132 7.51 -4.50 1.39
C ARG A 132 8.30 -3.20 1.54
N ASP A 133 9.57 -3.29 1.93
CA ASP A 133 10.42 -2.11 2.14
C ASP A 133 10.65 -1.37 0.81
N LYS A 134 10.89 -2.14 -0.26
CA LYS A 134 11.04 -1.61 -1.62
C LYS A 134 9.79 -0.89 -2.10
N LEU A 135 8.61 -1.47 -1.86
CA LEU A 135 7.33 -0.87 -2.23
C LEU A 135 7.04 0.40 -1.41
N ALA A 136 7.23 0.35 -0.10
CA ALA A 136 7.07 1.51 0.78
C ALA A 136 8.01 2.66 0.37
N TRP A 137 9.26 2.34 0.00
CA TRP A 137 10.19 3.34 -0.50
C TRP A 137 9.75 3.98 -1.82
N ARG A 138 9.22 3.18 -2.75
CA ARG A 138 8.67 3.71 -4.01
C ARG A 138 7.44 4.59 -3.77
N VAL A 139 6.63 4.28 -2.75
CA VAL A 139 5.53 5.15 -2.34
C VAL A 139 6.08 6.47 -1.80
N ARG A 140 7.09 6.43 -0.91
CA ARG A 140 7.80 7.64 -0.44
C ARG A 140 8.28 8.52 -1.59
N GLU A 141 8.93 7.94 -2.60
CA GLU A 141 9.44 8.69 -3.76
C GLU A 141 8.32 9.43 -4.51
N ARG A 142 7.10 8.87 -4.55
CA ARG A 142 5.94 9.57 -5.14
C ARG A 142 5.49 10.78 -4.32
N PHE A 143 5.51 10.68 -2.99
CA PHE A 143 5.24 11.80 -2.09
C PHE A 143 6.31 12.89 -2.23
N GLU A 144 7.59 12.50 -2.24
CA GLU A 144 8.73 13.42 -2.38
C GLU A 144 8.68 14.20 -3.70
N MET A 145 8.36 13.52 -4.80
CA MET A 145 8.26 14.13 -6.12
C MET A 145 6.96 14.91 -6.36
N GLY A 146 6.00 14.86 -5.44
CA GLY A 146 4.67 15.43 -5.64
C GLY A 146 3.88 14.76 -6.78
N ASN A 147 4.14 13.47 -7.04
CA ASN A 147 3.53 12.67 -8.12
C ASN A 147 2.37 11.78 -7.62
N ILE A 148 1.72 12.18 -6.53
CA ILE A 148 0.58 11.48 -5.95
C ILE A 148 -0.38 12.48 -5.30
N THR A 149 -1.68 12.23 -5.45
CA THR A 149 -2.73 12.91 -4.69
C THR A 149 -3.54 11.87 -3.93
N ILE A 150 -3.87 12.16 -2.67
CA ILE A 150 -4.54 11.24 -1.75
C ILE A 150 -5.78 11.90 -1.14
N PRO A 151 -6.78 11.12 -0.68
CA PRO A 151 -7.90 11.68 0.07
C PRO A 151 -7.44 12.30 1.40
N ASP A 152 -8.17 13.31 1.87
CA ASP A 152 -8.05 13.83 3.23
C ASP A 152 -8.68 12.84 4.23
N ASP A 153 -7.93 11.79 4.54
CA ASP A 153 -8.33 10.70 5.43
C ASP A 153 -7.40 10.65 6.66
N PRO A 154 -7.91 10.89 7.88
CA PRO A 154 -7.08 10.94 9.09
C PRO A 154 -6.34 9.64 9.41
N LEU A 155 -6.87 8.47 9.02
CA LEU A 155 -6.21 7.19 9.26
C LEU A 155 -5.03 7.04 8.32
N LEU A 156 -5.23 7.31 7.01
CA LEU A 156 -4.16 7.28 6.02
C LEU A 156 -3.04 8.27 6.37
N ILE A 157 -3.40 9.49 6.79
CA ILE A 157 -2.43 10.50 7.24
C ILE A 157 -1.60 9.93 8.40
N GLY A 158 -2.26 9.40 9.43
CA GLY A 158 -1.58 8.82 10.59
C GLY A 158 -0.68 7.63 10.23
N GLU A 159 -1.09 6.76 9.30
CA GLU A 159 -0.28 5.64 8.83
C GLU A 159 0.95 6.10 8.06
N CYS A 160 0.81 7.05 7.13
CA CYS A 160 1.94 7.59 6.37
C CYS A 160 2.97 8.25 7.29
N THR A 161 2.55 9.06 8.26
CA THR A 161 3.47 9.88 9.07
C THR A 161 4.03 9.18 10.29
N THR A 162 3.61 7.95 10.56
CA THR A 162 4.18 7.10 11.62
C THR A 162 5.12 6.03 11.07
N MET A 163 5.16 5.84 9.75
CA MET A 163 6.05 4.87 9.14
C MET A 163 7.51 5.33 9.27
N LYS A 164 8.35 4.45 9.81
CA LYS A 164 9.77 4.72 10.01
C LYS A 164 10.63 3.83 9.13
N TYR A 165 11.86 4.26 8.88
CA TYR A 165 12.85 3.42 8.21
C TYR A 165 14.18 3.51 8.93
N THR A 166 14.91 2.41 8.89
CA THR A 166 16.28 2.34 9.38
C THR A 166 17.19 2.11 8.20
N ASP A 167 18.01 3.11 7.88
CA ASP A 167 19.16 2.98 6.97
C ASP A 167 20.37 2.54 7.78
N VAL A 168 20.84 1.32 7.54
CA VAL A 168 22.04 0.80 8.20
C VAL A 168 23.23 0.96 7.26
N HIS A 169 24.03 2.00 7.45
CA HIS A 169 25.29 2.17 6.71
C HIS A 169 26.23 0.96 6.90
N MET A 170 27.10 0.72 5.91
CA MET A 170 28.05 -0.41 5.80
C MET A 170 27.42 -1.78 5.48
N GLY A 171 26.87 -1.92 4.27
CA GLY A 171 26.58 -3.23 3.67
C GLY A 171 25.32 -3.93 4.18
N ARG A 172 24.39 -3.20 4.81
CA ARG A 172 23.09 -3.72 5.26
C ARG A 172 21.94 -3.00 4.56
N LEU A 173 20.84 -3.73 4.39
CA LEU A 173 19.70 -3.37 3.56
C LEU A 173 18.79 -2.35 4.27
N THR A 174 18.18 -1.42 3.53
CA THR A 174 17.14 -0.52 4.02
C THR A 174 15.92 -1.35 4.45
N LYS A 175 15.44 -1.10 5.67
CA LYS A 175 14.26 -1.74 6.25
C LYS A 175 13.26 -0.68 6.68
N VAL A 176 12.00 -0.87 6.29
CA VAL A 176 10.89 -0.04 6.75
C VAL A 176 10.27 -0.74 7.96
N GLU A 177 10.15 -0.01 9.07
CA GLU A 177 9.58 -0.53 10.30
C GLU A 177 8.07 -0.64 10.16
N SER A 178 7.52 -1.82 10.44
CA SER A 178 6.08 -1.98 10.56
C SER A 178 5.64 -1.57 11.97
N LYS A 179 4.37 -1.16 12.09
CA LYS A 179 3.65 -1.27 13.36
C LYS A 179 3.54 -2.74 13.79
#